data_AF-A0A941L3B1-F1
#
_entry.id   AF-A0A941L3B1-F1
#
_cell.length_a   1.000
_cell.length_b   1.000
_cell.length_c   1.000
_cell.angle_alpha   90.00
_cell.angle_beta   90.00
_cell.angle_gamma   90.00
#
_symmetry.space_group_name_H-M   'P 1'
#
loop_
_entity.id
_entity.type
_entity.pdbx_description
1 polymer ?
#
loop_
_entity_poly.entity_id
_entity_poly.type
_entity_poly.pdbx_seq_one_letter_code
_entity_poly.pdbx_strand_id
1 'polypeptide(L)'
;MFKKTAISTLVLSLSYLPVSYAVDAANEQKFSSEELLITTLTADDQAALEQALADDAIAQAALEADAAAQQAADADVAAQAALEADAASLEATAADTAAQAAIDADAEALAAAESDAAAAAAQTAADADPTDANLALATELQAIADATDANELQAIADETDAAALQAIADQTDADALQAIADETDAEQLQALADETDAEALQTIAEQTDAEALLAIAELTDADAIQADIDLTAELVGQLSPEQLFAMNRSLNNAANGKLMLDIDADDLQRVIDGNFNKQQINAFTQSFEQEARFQTKADKFTALYDESGEEHFLDKATAMEQKGALQKAKFDARIEKFSAQSVDGAKSQVKKAAQETAKSTAKDSAQTVAKGEAQQAAKAAAKETAKEMAKATAKETAKDAAKKAARENAKKAAKLS
;
A
#
# COMPACT_ATOMS: atom_id res chain seq x y z
N MET A 1 -35.04 22.31 -25.63
CA MET A 1 -36.44 22.56 -25.19
C MET A 1 -36.64 21.84 -23.87
N PHE A 2 -36.94 22.60 -22.82
CA PHE A 2 -37.08 22.19 -21.43
C PHE A 2 -38.32 21.31 -21.18
N LYS A 3 -38.20 20.29 -20.32
CA LYS A 3 -39.24 19.92 -19.36
C LYS A 3 -38.59 19.58 -18.01
N LYS A 4 -38.56 20.58 -17.13
CA LYS A 4 -38.34 20.42 -15.69
C LYS A 4 -39.67 19.98 -15.08
N THR A 5 -39.69 18.85 -14.41
CA THR A 5 -40.83 18.39 -13.61
C THR A 5 -40.67 18.93 -12.19
N ALA A 6 -41.62 19.76 -11.77
CA ALA A 6 -41.71 20.31 -10.43
C ALA A 6 -42.30 19.26 -9.48
N ILE A 7 -41.63 19.00 -8.36
CA ILE A 7 -42.23 18.30 -7.20
C ILE A 7 -42.60 19.36 -6.15
N SER A 8 -43.84 19.22 -5.71
CA SER A 8 -44.64 20.17 -4.96
C SER A 8 -44.24 20.22 -3.48
N THR A 9 -44.07 21.45 -3.00
CA THR A 9 -44.53 21.98 -1.71
C THR A 9 -45.21 20.99 -0.73
N LEU A 10 -44.52 20.66 0.36
CA LEU A 10 -45.15 20.23 1.62
C LEU A 10 -45.09 21.40 2.60
N VAL A 11 -46.24 22.06 2.79
CA VAL A 11 -46.44 23.07 3.83
C VAL A 11 -46.73 22.32 5.13
N LEU A 12 -45.76 22.28 6.04
CA LEU A 12 -46.01 21.85 7.42
C LEU A 12 -46.40 23.09 8.23
N SER A 13 -47.67 23.12 8.63
CA SER A 13 -48.25 24.06 9.58
C SER A 13 -47.60 23.91 10.96
N LEU A 14 -46.72 24.85 11.33
CA LEU A 14 -46.23 24.99 12.70
C LEU A 14 -47.25 25.79 13.53
N SER A 15 -48.10 25.05 14.23
CA SER A 15 -49.03 25.56 15.24
C SER A 15 -48.25 26.16 16.42
N TYR A 16 -48.32 27.47 16.57
CA TYR A 16 -47.86 28.21 17.75
C TYR A 16 -48.67 27.79 18.98
N LEU A 17 -48.02 27.16 19.97
CA LEU A 17 -48.53 26.99 21.32
C LEU A 17 -47.71 27.86 22.29
N PRO A 18 -48.34 28.42 23.35
CA PRO A 18 -47.71 29.44 24.18
C PRO A 18 -46.66 28.85 25.10
N VAL A 19 -45.40 29.27 24.90
CA VAL A 19 -44.28 29.01 25.80
C VAL A 19 -44.39 29.94 27.01
N SER A 20 -44.95 29.44 28.10
CA SER A 20 -44.67 29.96 29.43
C SER A 20 -44.99 28.87 30.45
N TYR A 21 -43.94 28.35 31.12
CA TYR A 21 -43.87 27.26 32.12
C TYR A 21 -43.11 25.96 31.78
N ALA A 22 -42.43 25.85 30.63
CA ALA A 22 -41.61 24.66 30.29
C ALA A 22 -40.08 24.85 30.46
N VAL A 23 -39.61 25.98 31.01
CA VAL A 23 -38.16 26.28 31.05
C VAL A 23 -37.44 25.55 32.19
N ASP A 24 -38.11 25.28 33.32
CA ASP A 24 -37.46 24.56 34.44
C ASP A 24 -37.38 23.04 34.19
N ALA A 25 -38.44 22.42 33.65
CA ALA A 25 -38.44 20.98 33.36
C ALA A 25 -37.45 20.60 32.23
N ALA A 26 -37.28 21.47 31.23
CA ALA A 26 -36.31 21.27 30.15
C ALA A 26 -34.85 21.39 30.64
N ASN A 27 -34.60 22.19 31.68
CA ASN A 27 -33.27 22.37 32.24
C ASN A 27 -32.87 21.20 33.14
N GLU A 28 -33.80 20.59 33.88
CA GLU A 28 -33.55 19.37 34.66
C GLU A 28 -33.29 18.16 33.76
N GLN A 29 -33.98 18.04 32.62
CA GLN A 29 -33.70 17.00 31.62
C GLN A 29 -32.33 17.16 30.96
N LYS A 30 -31.86 18.40 30.73
CA LYS A 30 -30.57 18.66 30.09
C LYS A 30 -29.38 18.10 30.86
N PHE A 31 -29.45 18.08 32.19
CA PHE A 31 -28.34 17.62 33.03
C PHE A 31 -28.51 16.18 33.54
N SER A 32 -29.67 15.56 33.33
CA SER A 32 -29.94 14.21 33.81
C SER A 32 -29.94 13.17 32.69
N SER A 33 -29.57 13.55 31.48
CA SER A 33 -29.52 12.64 30.32
C SER A 33 -28.18 11.93 30.23
N GLU A 34 -28.21 10.61 30.23
CA GLU A 34 -27.07 9.74 29.93
C GLU A 34 -26.60 9.96 28.49
N GLU A 35 -27.52 10.02 27.54
CA GLU A 35 -27.24 10.19 26.11
C GLU A 35 -26.47 11.49 25.83
N LEU A 36 -26.85 12.60 26.49
CA LEU A 36 -26.13 13.87 26.36
C LEU A 36 -24.71 13.78 26.94
N LEU A 37 -24.52 13.03 28.02
CA LEU A 37 -23.20 12.84 28.61
C LEU A 37 -22.31 12.02 27.69
N ILE A 38 -22.83 10.90 27.16
CA ILE A 38 -22.14 10.04 26.20
C ILE A 38 -21.72 10.87 24.99
N THR A 39 -22.65 11.58 24.35
CA THR A 39 -22.34 12.43 23.19
C THR A 39 -21.28 13.48 23.48
N THR A 40 -21.22 14.00 24.71
CA THR A 40 -20.23 15.02 25.09
C THR A 40 -18.84 14.41 25.30
N LEU A 41 -18.76 13.22 25.90
CA LEU A 41 -17.50 12.55 26.22
C LEU A 41 -16.88 11.91 24.97
N THR A 42 -17.70 11.31 24.11
CA THR A 42 -17.24 10.61 22.90
C THR A 42 -17.18 11.51 21.67
N ALA A 43 -17.24 12.84 21.82
CA ALA A 43 -17.36 13.75 20.68
C ALA A 43 -16.11 13.72 19.78
N ASP A 44 -14.93 13.66 20.40
CA ASP A 44 -13.65 13.60 19.68
C ASP A 44 -13.43 12.20 19.07
N ASP A 45 -13.79 11.14 19.79
CA ASP A 45 -13.73 9.75 19.30
C ASP A 45 -14.68 9.50 18.14
N GLN A 46 -15.90 10.07 18.15
CA GLN A 46 -16.83 9.96 17.03
C GLN A 46 -16.28 10.63 15.76
N ALA A 47 -15.60 11.77 15.90
CA ALA A 47 -14.95 12.42 14.77
C ALA A 47 -13.75 11.60 14.25
N ALA A 48 -12.98 11.00 15.17
CA ALA A 48 -11.88 10.10 14.82
C ALA A 48 -12.39 8.81 14.13
N LEU A 49 -13.50 8.24 14.59
CA LEU A 49 -14.15 7.09 13.99
C LEU A 49 -14.64 7.41 12.57
N GLU A 50 -15.32 8.54 12.37
CA GLU A 50 -15.78 8.96 11.05
C GLU A 50 -14.62 9.14 10.07
N GLN A 51 -13.50 9.70 10.54
CA GLN A 51 -12.29 9.84 9.75
C GLN A 51 -11.65 8.49 9.44
N ALA A 52 -11.53 7.59 10.41
CA ALA A 52 -10.97 6.25 10.23
C ALA A 52 -11.78 5.43 9.22
N LEU A 53 -13.11 5.49 9.30
CA LEU A 53 -14.00 4.85 8.34
C LEU A 53 -13.90 5.46 6.94
N ALA A 54 -13.67 6.78 6.84
CA ALA A 54 -13.45 7.44 5.55
C ALA A 54 -12.11 7.02 4.93
N ASP A 55 -11.06 6.90 5.74
CA ASP A 55 -9.74 6.46 5.29
C ASP A 55 -9.77 4.99 4.86
N ASP A 56 -10.50 4.13 5.58
CA ASP A 56 -10.73 2.74 5.19
C ASP A 56 -11.51 2.63 3.86
N ALA A 57 -12.55 3.44 3.67
CA ALA A 57 -13.27 3.49 2.41
C ALA A 57 -12.39 3.95 1.23
N ILE A 58 -11.46 4.87 1.46
CA ILE A 58 -10.47 5.29 0.46
C ILE A 58 -9.50 4.15 0.13
N ALA A 59 -9.01 3.43 1.15
CA ALA A 59 -8.14 2.28 0.97
C ALA A 59 -8.84 1.17 0.18
N GLN A 60 -10.09 0.85 0.51
CA GLN A 60 -10.88 -0.13 -0.22
C GLN A 60 -11.09 0.28 -1.69
N ALA A 61 -11.41 1.55 -1.95
CA ALA A 61 -11.55 2.06 -3.31
C ALA A 61 -10.23 1.99 -4.12
N ALA A 62 -9.08 2.17 -3.46
CA ALA A 62 -7.77 2.00 -4.10
C ALA A 62 -7.52 0.53 -4.46
N LEU A 63 -7.84 -0.40 -3.57
CA LEU A 63 -7.72 -1.84 -3.86
C LEU A 63 -8.63 -2.29 -4.99
N GLU A 64 -9.87 -1.80 -5.05
CA GLU A 64 -10.78 -2.07 -6.16
C GLU A 64 -10.24 -1.51 -7.48
N ALA A 65 -9.61 -0.33 -7.46
CA ALA A 65 -8.99 0.27 -8.64
C ALA A 65 -7.77 -0.53 -9.12
N ASP A 66 -6.93 -1.01 -8.20
CA ASP A 66 -5.76 -1.85 -8.51
C ASP A 66 -6.21 -3.20 -9.08
N ALA A 67 -7.23 -3.84 -8.49
CA ALA A 67 -7.80 -5.08 -9.01
C ALA A 67 -8.38 -4.89 -10.43
N ALA A 68 -9.07 -3.76 -10.68
CA ALA A 68 -9.57 -3.43 -12.01
C ALA A 68 -8.45 -3.19 -13.03
N ALA A 69 -7.33 -2.58 -12.60
CA ALA A 69 -6.16 -2.38 -13.45
C ALA A 69 -5.47 -3.72 -13.79
N GLN A 70 -5.36 -4.63 -12.82
CA GLN A 70 -4.82 -5.98 -13.05
C GLN A 70 -5.69 -6.77 -14.02
N GLN A 71 -7.01 -6.74 -13.85
CA GLN A 71 -7.94 -7.39 -14.78
C GLN A 71 -7.82 -6.84 -16.21
N ALA A 72 -7.57 -5.54 -16.36
CA ALA A 72 -7.33 -4.93 -17.68
C ALA A 72 -6.01 -5.40 -18.29
N ALA A 73 -4.94 -5.51 -17.50
CA ALA A 73 -3.66 -6.04 -17.96
C ALA A 73 -3.76 -7.50 -18.39
N ASP A 74 -4.45 -8.35 -17.62
CA ASP A 74 -4.68 -9.75 -17.97
C ASP A 74 -5.47 -9.90 -19.27
N ALA A 75 -6.45 -9.02 -19.49
CA ALA A 75 -7.22 -8.98 -20.72
C ALA A 75 -6.36 -8.59 -21.94
N ASP A 76 -5.42 -7.67 -21.78
CA ASP A 76 -4.47 -7.29 -22.84
C ASP A 76 -3.52 -8.45 -23.17
N VAL A 77 -3.01 -9.16 -22.16
CA VAL A 77 -2.18 -10.37 -22.36
C VAL A 77 -2.97 -11.46 -23.11
N ALA A 78 -4.22 -11.71 -22.71
CA ALA A 78 -5.07 -12.68 -23.39
C ALA A 78 -5.37 -12.29 -24.84
N ALA A 79 -5.55 -11.00 -25.12
CA ALA A 79 -5.75 -10.49 -26.47
C ALA A 79 -4.49 -10.66 -27.34
N GLN A 80 -3.30 -10.44 -26.78
CA GLN A 80 -2.04 -10.67 -27.48
C GLN A 80 -1.84 -12.15 -27.81
N ALA A 81 -2.09 -13.05 -26.85
CA ALA A 81 -1.99 -14.49 -27.07
C ALA A 81 -2.93 -14.97 -28.20
N ALA A 82 -4.14 -14.41 -28.29
CA ALA A 82 -5.06 -14.71 -29.38
C ALA A 82 -4.53 -14.25 -30.76
N LEU A 83 -3.89 -13.08 -30.84
CA LEU A 83 -3.28 -12.59 -32.07
C LEU A 83 -2.09 -13.47 -32.52
N GLU A 84 -1.29 -13.95 -31.58
CA GLU A 84 -0.18 -14.86 -31.87
C GLU A 84 -0.67 -16.22 -32.36
N ALA A 85 -1.76 -16.75 -31.77
CA ALA A 85 -2.40 -17.98 -32.25
C ALA A 85 -2.97 -17.84 -33.67
N ASP A 86 -3.63 -16.72 -33.98
CA ASP A 86 -4.13 -16.43 -35.33
C ASP A 86 -2.98 -16.33 -36.35
N ALA A 87 -1.86 -15.71 -35.98
CA ALA A 87 -0.67 -15.60 -36.82
C ALA A 87 -0.06 -16.99 -37.11
N ALA A 88 0.07 -17.85 -36.09
CA ALA A 88 0.55 -19.22 -36.26
C ALA A 88 -0.36 -20.04 -37.19
N SER A 89 -1.68 -19.89 -37.07
CA SER A 89 -2.63 -20.56 -37.96
C SER A 89 -2.49 -20.12 -39.42
N LEU A 90 -2.20 -18.83 -39.66
CA LEU A 90 -1.95 -18.31 -41.02
C LEU A 90 -0.65 -18.85 -41.60
N GLU A 91 0.41 -18.96 -40.80
CA GLU A 91 1.69 -19.50 -41.22
C GLU A 91 1.58 -20.99 -41.59
N ALA A 92 0.87 -21.78 -40.77
CA ALA A 92 0.57 -23.18 -41.08
C ALA A 92 -0.19 -23.33 -42.41
N THR A 93 -1.21 -22.48 -42.64
CA THR A 93 -1.97 -22.49 -43.90
C THR A 93 -1.10 -22.14 -45.11
N ALA A 94 -0.16 -21.20 -44.94
CA ALA A 94 0.78 -20.83 -45.99
C ALA A 94 1.76 -21.97 -46.30
N ALA A 95 2.23 -22.69 -45.27
CA ALA A 95 3.08 -23.86 -45.43
C ALA A 95 2.35 -24.99 -46.19
N ASP A 96 1.10 -25.29 -45.82
CA ASP A 96 0.27 -26.29 -46.54
C ASP A 96 0.08 -25.92 -48.02
N THR A 97 -0.17 -24.63 -48.29
CA THR A 97 -0.31 -24.13 -49.67
C THR A 97 0.99 -24.28 -50.46
N ALA A 98 2.14 -24.00 -49.85
CA ALA A 98 3.44 -24.16 -50.48
C ALA A 98 3.77 -25.63 -50.75
N ALA A 99 3.44 -26.52 -49.82
CA ALA A 99 3.59 -27.97 -49.99
C ALA A 99 2.73 -28.49 -51.15
N GLN A 100 1.46 -28.08 -51.24
CA GLN A 100 0.60 -28.46 -52.35
C GLN A 100 1.13 -27.97 -53.70
N ALA A 101 1.64 -26.73 -53.77
CA ALA A 101 2.23 -26.19 -54.99
C ALA A 101 3.48 -26.98 -55.45
N ALA A 102 4.28 -27.50 -54.51
CA ALA A 102 5.41 -28.36 -54.84
C ALA A 102 4.96 -29.71 -55.38
N ILE A 103 3.93 -30.33 -54.78
CA ILE A 103 3.34 -31.58 -55.26
C ILE A 103 2.80 -31.41 -56.69
N ASP A 104 2.07 -30.31 -56.95
CA ASP A 104 1.52 -30.03 -58.28
C ASP A 104 2.65 -29.84 -59.32
N ALA A 105 3.75 -29.18 -58.96
CA ALA A 105 4.91 -29.00 -59.83
C ALA A 105 5.64 -30.31 -60.14
N ASP A 106 5.82 -31.18 -59.15
CA ASP A 106 6.42 -32.50 -59.35
C ASP A 106 5.54 -33.38 -60.25
N ALA A 107 4.21 -33.30 -60.10
CA ALA A 107 3.28 -34.00 -60.97
C ALA A 107 3.35 -33.51 -62.43
N GLU A 108 3.47 -32.20 -62.65
CA GLU A 108 3.68 -31.62 -63.99
C GLU A 108 5.03 -32.08 -64.60
N ALA A 109 6.09 -32.13 -63.80
CA ALA A 109 7.41 -32.59 -64.24
C ALA A 109 7.41 -34.07 -64.62
N LEU A 110 6.71 -34.91 -63.84
CA LEU A 110 6.55 -36.33 -64.14
C LEU A 110 5.79 -36.55 -65.46
N ALA A 111 4.68 -35.83 -65.67
CA ALA A 111 3.91 -35.91 -66.90
C ALA A 111 4.72 -35.48 -68.14
N ALA A 112 5.60 -34.46 -67.99
CA ALA A 112 6.51 -34.05 -69.05
C ALA A 112 7.56 -35.15 -69.36
N ALA A 113 8.15 -35.76 -68.32
CA ALA A 113 9.13 -36.83 -68.47
C ALA A 113 8.53 -38.08 -69.16
N GLU A 114 7.30 -38.46 -68.82
CA GLU A 114 6.58 -39.56 -69.49
C GLU A 114 6.33 -39.25 -70.97
N SER A 115 5.95 -38.02 -71.29
CA SER A 115 5.77 -37.57 -72.69
C SER A 115 7.08 -37.63 -73.48
N ASP A 116 8.19 -37.19 -72.90
CA ASP A 116 9.51 -37.24 -73.53
C ASP A 116 10.00 -38.69 -73.73
N ALA A 117 9.77 -39.55 -72.73
CA ALA A 117 10.07 -40.98 -72.83
C ALA A 117 9.25 -41.66 -73.94
N ALA A 118 7.95 -41.35 -74.06
CA ALA A 118 7.10 -41.86 -75.13
C ALA A 118 7.56 -41.38 -76.51
N ALA A 119 8.00 -40.12 -76.63
CA ALA A 119 8.56 -39.59 -77.87
C ALA A 119 9.87 -40.29 -78.26
N ALA A 120 10.75 -40.54 -77.29
CA ALA A 120 11.99 -41.29 -77.52
C ALA A 120 11.73 -42.74 -77.95
N ALA A 121 10.77 -43.41 -77.33
CA ALA A 121 10.36 -44.77 -77.71
C ALA A 121 9.81 -44.82 -79.15
N ALA A 122 8.97 -43.85 -79.54
CA ALA A 122 8.45 -43.74 -80.90
C ALA A 122 9.54 -43.49 -81.95
N GLN A 123 10.54 -42.66 -81.62
CA GLN A 123 11.70 -42.41 -82.48
C GLN A 123 12.54 -43.69 -82.67
N THR A 124 12.76 -44.44 -81.59
CA THR A 124 13.53 -45.70 -81.61
C THR A 124 12.83 -46.78 -82.45
N ALA A 125 11.49 -46.83 -82.40
CA ALA A 125 10.69 -47.71 -83.25
C ALA A 125 10.72 -47.31 -84.73
N ALA A 126 10.91 -46.02 -85.05
CA ALA A 126 10.99 -45.52 -86.42
C ALA A 126 12.33 -45.78 -87.12
N ASP A 127 13.44 -45.90 -86.36
CA ASP A 127 14.78 -46.20 -86.89
C ASP A 127 15.07 -47.71 -87.06
N ALA A 128 14.14 -48.59 -86.67
CA ALA A 128 14.28 -50.03 -86.85
C ALA A 128 13.89 -50.48 -88.28
N ASP A 129 14.87 -50.97 -89.06
CA ASP A 129 14.68 -51.54 -90.40
C ASP A 129 13.88 -52.86 -90.34
N PRO A 130 12.65 -52.94 -90.91
CA PRO A 130 11.77 -54.08 -90.74
C PRO A 130 12.08 -55.15 -91.79
N THR A 131 12.89 -56.13 -91.43
CA THR A 131 12.80 -57.45 -92.08
C THR A 131 11.83 -58.32 -91.27
N ASP A 132 10.88 -58.97 -91.93
CA ASP A 132 9.74 -59.69 -91.32
C ASP A 132 10.11 -60.73 -90.24
N ALA A 133 11.36 -61.23 -90.22
CA ALA A 133 11.85 -62.11 -89.15
C ALA A 133 12.26 -61.33 -87.90
N ASN A 134 12.81 -60.12 -88.05
CA ASN A 134 13.13 -59.22 -86.95
C ASN A 134 11.87 -58.57 -86.36
N LEU A 135 10.79 -58.39 -87.11
CA LEU A 135 9.55 -57.84 -86.56
C LEU A 135 8.88 -58.83 -85.59
N ALA A 136 8.88 -60.14 -85.90
CA ALA A 136 8.37 -61.17 -84.99
C ALA A 136 9.26 -61.33 -83.75
N LEU A 137 10.58 -61.36 -83.93
CA LEU A 137 11.54 -61.42 -82.81
C LEU A 137 11.54 -60.12 -81.99
N ALA A 138 11.35 -58.96 -82.61
CA ALA A 138 11.21 -57.68 -81.93
C ALA A 138 9.85 -57.59 -81.23
N THR A 139 8.78 -58.20 -81.74
CA THR A 139 7.49 -58.25 -81.04
C THR A 139 7.58 -59.17 -79.81
N GLU A 140 8.26 -60.31 -79.92
CA GLU A 140 8.52 -61.18 -78.76
C GLU A 140 9.51 -60.54 -77.78
N LEU A 141 10.58 -59.89 -78.25
CA LEU A 141 11.52 -59.17 -77.40
C LEU A 141 10.90 -57.92 -76.78
N GLN A 142 10.00 -57.23 -77.48
CA GLN A 142 9.24 -56.09 -76.94
C GLN A 142 8.22 -56.59 -75.94
N ALA A 143 7.53 -57.71 -76.18
CA ALA A 143 6.64 -58.29 -75.17
C ALA A 143 7.40 -58.79 -73.94
N ILE A 144 8.61 -59.32 -74.11
CA ILE A 144 9.51 -59.69 -73.00
C ILE A 144 10.06 -58.44 -72.32
N ALA A 145 10.44 -57.39 -73.05
CA ALA A 145 10.93 -56.13 -72.49
C ALA A 145 9.80 -55.40 -71.76
N ASP A 146 8.61 -55.25 -72.34
CA ASP A 146 7.44 -54.66 -71.68
C ASP A 146 7.03 -55.48 -70.45
N ALA A 147 7.11 -56.82 -70.49
CA ALA A 147 6.82 -57.65 -69.32
C ALA A 147 7.96 -57.66 -68.28
N THR A 148 9.22 -57.48 -68.69
CA THR A 148 10.37 -57.44 -67.78
C THR A 148 10.49 -56.05 -67.18
N ASP A 149 10.43 -54.98 -67.97
CA ASP A 149 10.35 -53.59 -67.50
C ASP A 149 9.09 -53.38 -66.66
N ALA A 150 7.89 -53.86 -67.04
CA ALA A 150 6.73 -53.65 -66.17
C ALA A 150 6.82 -54.43 -64.85
N ASN A 151 7.33 -55.67 -64.84
CA ASN A 151 7.42 -56.45 -63.59
C ASN A 151 8.65 -56.07 -62.76
N GLU A 152 9.77 -55.71 -63.36
CA GLU A 152 10.96 -55.22 -62.66
C GLU A 152 10.79 -53.76 -62.24
N LEU A 153 10.15 -52.89 -63.03
CA LEU A 153 9.76 -51.55 -62.57
C LEU A 153 8.68 -51.61 -61.52
N GLN A 154 7.70 -52.54 -61.60
CA GLN A 154 6.74 -52.72 -60.51
C GLN A 154 7.42 -53.29 -59.26
N ALA A 155 8.35 -54.25 -59.40
CA ALA A 155 9.10 -54.77 -58.26
C ALA A 155 10.05 -53.73 -57.66
N ILE A 156 10.74 -52.94 -58.48
CA ILE A 156 11.59 -51.82 -58.05
C ILE A 156 10.73 -50.70 -57.48
N ALA A 157 9.55 -50.40 -58.03
CA ALA A 157 8.64 -49.41 -57.47
C ALA A 157 8.06 -49.90 -56.13
N ASP A 158 7.64 -51.16 -56.02
CA ASP A 158 7.14 -51.73 -54.76
C ASP A 158 8.25 -51.84 -53.71
N GLU A 159 9.48 -52.19 -54.11
CA GLU A 159 10.65 -52.31 -53.22
C GLU A 159 11.25 -50.94 -52.87
N THR A 160 11.21 -49.96 -53.79
CA THR A 160 11.65 -48.58 -53.55
C THR A 160 10.61 -47.80 -52.76
N ASP A 161 9.31 -47.97 -53.03
CA ASP A 161 8.25 -47.37 -52.19
C ASP A 161 8.28 -47.99 -50.79
N ALA A 162 8.45 -49.30 -50.65
CA ALA A 162 8.56 -49.92 -49.33
C ALA A 162 9.85 -49.52 -48.60
N ALA A 163 11.01 -49.48 -49.28
CA ALA A 163 12.28 -49.10 -48.67
C ALA A 163 12.39 -47.59 -48.43
N ALA A 164 11.81 -46.74 -49.29
CA ALA A 164 11.75 -45.30 -49.09
C ALA A 164 10.72 -44.93 -48.04
N LEU A 165 9.54 -45.58 -47.98
CA LEU A 165 8.60 -45.40 -46.87
C LEU A 165 9.17 -45.91 -45.55
N GLN A 166 9.92 -47.02 -45.55
CA GLN A 166 10.61 -47.52 -44.36
C GLN A 166 11.78 -46.60 -43.96
N ALA A 167 12.55 -46.07 -44.90
CA ALA A 167 13.62 -45.12 -44.60
C ALA A 167 13.08 -43.76 -44.16
N ILE A 168 11.97 -43.29 -44.72
CA ILE A 168 11.24 -42.10 -44.26
C ILE A 168 10.66 -42.36 -42.87
N ALA A 169 10.11 -43.54 -42.59
CA ALA A 169 9.62 -43.89 -41.25
C ALA A 169 10.77 -43.96 -40.23
N ASP A 170 11.89 -44.60 -40.56
CA ASP A 170 13.06 -44.73 -39.69
C ASP A 170 13.78 -43.37 -39.47
N GLN A 171 13.81 -42.49 -40.50
CA GLN A 171 14.35 -41.13 -40.41
C GLN A 171 13.41 -40.20 -39.65
N THR A 172 12.09 -40.34 -39.84
CA THR A 172 11.06 -39.54 -39.15
C THR A 172 11.00 -39.92 -37.68
N ASP A 173 11.11 -41.21 -37.31
CA ASP A 173 11.18 -41.60 -35.90
C ASP A 173 12.47 -41.12 -35.23
N ALA A 174 13.63 -41.16 -35.91
CA ALA A 174 14.90 -40.73 -35.31
C ALA A 174 15.03 -39.19 -35.19
N ASP A 175 14.68 -38.44 -36.23
CA ASP A 175 14.77 -36.97 -36.22
C ASP A 175 13.60 -36.34 -35.44
N ALA A 176 12.39 -36.94 -35.44
CA ALA A 176 11.30 -36.47 -34.59
C ALA A 176 11.54 -36.83 -33.11
N LEU A 177 12.13 -37.98 -32.77
CA LEU A 177 12.51 -38.27 -31.38
C LEU A 177 13.69 -37.40 -30.90
N GLN A 178 14.62 -37.04 -31.78
CA GLN A 178 15.70 -36.09 -31.47
C GLN A 178 15.17 -34.65 -31.34
N ALA A 179 14.21 -34.24 -32.18
CA ALA A 179 13.51 -32.96 -32.03
C ALA A 179 12.66 -32.91 -30.76
N ILE A 180 11.93 -33.98 -30.43
CA ILE A 180 11.20 -34.10 -29.15
C ILE A 180 12.17 -34.03 -27.97
N ALA A 181 13.37 -34.62 -28.06
CA ALA A 181 14.39 -34.52 -27.01
C ALA A 181 14.98 -33.10 -26.87
N ASP A 182 15.18 -32.37 -27.97
CA ASP A 182 15.67 -30.99 -27.95
C ASP A 182 14.57 -29.98 -27.52
N GLU A 183 13.30 -30.28 -27.79
CA GLU A 183 12.12 -29.49 -27.41
C GLU A 183 11.70 -29.72 -25.95
N THR A 184 11.92 -30.94 -25.44
CA THR A 184 11.67 -31.31 -24.03
C THR A 184 12.61 -30.59 -23.05
N ASP A 185 13.87 -30.30 -23.39
CA ASP A 185 14.78 -29.60 -22.48
C ASP A 185 14.63 -28.06 -22.53
N ALA A 186 14.25 -27.47 -23.66
CA ALA A 186 14.11 -26.01 -23.77
C ALA A 186 12.75 -25.49 -23.31
N GLU A 187 11.65 -26.12 -23.70
CA GLU A 187 10.30 -25.68 -23.33
C GLU A 187 9.92 -26.08 -21.91
N GLN A 188 10.41 -27.21 -21.39
CA GLN A 188 10.14 -27.58 -19.99
C GLN A 188 11.02 -26.80 -19.01
N LEU A 189 12.23 -26.36 -19.40
CA LEU A 189 13.03 -25.43 -18.59
C LEU A 189 12.50 -23.98 -18.69
N GLN A 190 11.95 -23.57 -19.84
CA GLN A 190 11.27 -22.28 -20.00
C GLN A 190 9.95 -22.28 -19.21
N ALA A 191 9.14 -23.34 -19.28
CA ALA A 191 7.94 -23.51 -18.46
C ALA A 191 8.25 -23.61 -16.96
N LEU A 192 9.29 -24.33 -16.54
CA LEU A 192 9.73 -24.33 -15.14
C LEU A 192 10.26 -22.97 -14.68
N ALA A 193 10.87 -22.17 -15.56
CA ALA A 193 11.31 -20.81 -15.26
C ALA A 193 10.12 -19.82 -15.18
N ASP A 194 9.16 -19.93 -16.09
CA ASP A 194 8.00 -19.04 -16.16
C ASP A 194 6.94 -19.38 -15.09
N GLU A 195 6.73 -20.66 -14.76
CA GLU A 195 5.79 -21.14 -13.72
C GLU A 195 6.35 -20.95 -12.29
N THR A 196 7.69 -20.98 -12.11
CA THR A 196 8.29 -20.81 -10.77
C THR A 196 8.57 -19.35 -10.39
N ASP A 197 8.83 -18.44 -11.34
CA ASP A 197 9.01 -17.01 -11.02
C ASP A 197 7.69 -16.23 -11.12
N ALA A 198 6.84 -16.43 -12.13
CA ALA A 198 5.65 -15.58 -12.27
C ALA A 198 4.51 -15.96 -11.30
N GLU A 199 4.12 -17.24 -11.24
CA GLU A 199 3.00 -17.67 -10.40
C GLU A 199 3.37 -17.72 -8.92
N ALA A 200 4.62 -18.05 -8.57
CA ALA A 200 5.06 -18.00 -7.18
C ALA A 200 5.26 -16.55 -6.70
N LEU A 201 5.79 -15.64 -7.53
CA LEU A 201 5.85 -14.21 -7.16
C LEU A 201 4.47 -13.57 -7.17
N GLN A 202 3.57 -13.96 -8.08
CA GLN A 202 2.19 -13.50 -8.11
C GLN A 202 1.41 -14.02 -6.91
N THR A 203 1.55 -15.30 -6.55
CA THR A 203 0.92 -15.86 -5.34
C THR A 203 1.51 -15.23 -4.07
N ILE A 204 2.82 -15.02 -4.01
CA ILE A 204 3.45 -14.33 -2.87
C ILE A 204 3.02 -12.86 -2.83
N ALA A 205 2.90 -12.16 -3.95
CA ALA A 205 2.42 -10.79 -4.00
C ALA A 205 0.94 -10.67 -3.62
N GLU A 206 0.07 -11.53 -4.17
CA GLU A 206 -1.36 -11.59 -3.87
C GLU A 206 -1.62 -12.00 -2.43
N GLN A 207 -0.88 -12.98 -1.89
CA GLN A 207 -1.01 -13.38 -0.48
C GLN A 207 -0.40 -12.34 0.47
N THR A 208 0.74 -11.73 0.13
CA THR A 208 1.39 -10.76 1.01
C THR A 208 0.62 -9.44 1.03
N ASP A 209 0.08 -8.94 -0.09
CA ASP A 209 -0.76 -7.74 -0.07
C ASP A 209 -2.13 -8.04 0.55
N ALA A 210 -2.83 -9.11 0.16
CA ALA A 210 -4.18 -9.36 0.68
C ALA A 210 -4.18 -9.71 2.18
N GLU A 211 -3.28 -10.56 2.66
CA GLU A 211 -3.23 -10.94 4.08
C GLU A 211 -2.60 -9.85 4.95
N ALA A 212 -1.63 -9.07 4.46
CA ALA A 212 -1.10 -7.93 5.21
C ALA A 212 -2.08 -6.75 5.23
N LEU A 213 -2.82 -6.49 4.14
CA LEU A 213 -3.86 -5.47 4.11
C LEU A 213 -5.10 -5.88 4.91
N LEU A 214 -5.52 -7.15 4.86
CA LEU A 214 -6.58 -7.67 5.75
C LEU A 214 -6.14 -7.66 7.21
N ALA A 215 -4.90 -8.00 7.53
CA ALA A 215 -4.42 -7.95 8.92
C ALA A 215 -4.21 -6.53 9.44
N ILE A 216 -3.91 -5.55 8.57
CA ILE A 216 -3.90 -4.12 8.92
C ILE A 216 -5.34 -3.58 9.02
N ALA A 217 -6.25 -4.03 8.15
CA ALA A 217 -7.66 -3.68 8.17
C ALA A 217 -8.43 -4.28 9.37
N GLU A 218 -8.15 -5.52 9.77
CA GLU A 218 -8.77 -6.19 10.94
C GLU A 218 -8.22 -5.70 12.29
N LEU A 219 -7.19 -4.85 12.29
CA LEU A 219 -6.67 -4.15 13.47
C LEU A 219 -6.91 -2.63 13.41
N THR A 220 -7.78 -2.17 12.50
CA THR A 220 -8.00 -0.74 12.23
C THR A 220 -8.50 0.03 13.45
N ASP A 221 -7.93 1.21 13.64
CA ASP A 221 -8.25 2.17 14.70
C ASP A 221 -9.76 2.37 14.90
N ALA A 222 -10.59 2.20 13.86
CA ALA A 222 -12.05 2.31 13.94
C ALA A 222 -12.70 1.33 14.93
N ASP A 223 -12.34 0.05 14.93
CA ASP A 223 -12.93 -0.94 15.85
C ASP A 223 -12.49 -0.68 17.29
N ALA A 224 -11.24 -0.25 17.48
CA ALA A 224 -10.71 0.14 18.79
C ALA A 224 -11.41 1.41 19.32
N ILE A 225 -11.60 2.42 18.46
CA ILE A 225 -12.33 3.64 18.80
C ILE A 225 -13.79 3.31 19.13
N GLN A 226 -14.44 2.46 18.33
CA GLN A 226 -15.83 2.05 18.59
C GLN A 226 -15.95 1.29 19.93
N ALA A 227 -14.98 0.42 20.25
CA ALA A 227 -14.97 -0.26 21.53
C ALA A 227 -14.83 0.70 22.73
N ASP A 228 -14.04 1.78 22.58
CA ASP A 228 -13.90 2.80 23.62
C ASP A 228 -15.17 3.66 23.79
N ILE A 229 -15.83 4.00 22.68
CA ILE A 229 -17.16 4.65 22.69
C ILE A 229 -18.19 3.79 23.42
N ASP A 230 -18.22 2.49 23.14
CA ASP A 230 -19.14 1.54 23.75
C ASP A 230 -18.85 1.37 25.25
N LEU A 231 -17.57 1.28 25.63
CA LEU A 231 -17.15 1.23 27.03
C LEU A 231 -17.55 2.51 27.78
N THR A 232 -17.33 3.67 27.18
CA THR A 232 -17.76 4.97 27.74
C THR A 232 -19.27 5.00 27.97
N ALA A 233 -20.06 4.50 27.01
CA ALA A 233 -21.52 4.40 27.16
C ALA A 233 -21.94 3.47 28.30
N GLU A 234 -21.28 2.33 28.45
CA GLU A 234 -21.51 1.41 29.57
C GLU A 234 -21.21 2.08 30.92
N LEU A 235 -20.05 2.74 31.04
CA LEU A 235 -19.64 3.41 32.28
C LEU A 235 -20.56 4.58 32.63
N VAL A 236 -21.02 5.36 31.65
CA VAL A 236 -22.02 6.41 31.90
C VAL A 236 -23.30 5.84 32.49
N GLY A 237 -23.75 4.68 32.02
CA GLY A 237 -24.93 3.98 32.57
C GLY A 237 -24.74 3.46 34.00
N GLN A 238 -23.51 3.36 34.49
CA GLN A 238 -23.21 2.97 35.87
C GLN A 238 -23.16 4.17 36.84
N LEU A 239 -23.14 5.41 36.34
CA LEU A 239 -23.12 6.60 37.18
C LEU A 239 -24.43 6.75 37.95
N SER A 240 -24.35 7.10 39.23
CA SER A 240 -25.54 7.47 39.99
C SER A 240 -26.18 8.76 39.45
N PRO A 241 -27.49 9.00 39.65
CA PRO A 241 -28.16 10.20 39.16
C PRO A 241 -27.50 11.52 39.62
N GLU A 242 -26.95 11.54 40.84
CA GLU A 242 -26.23 12.71 41.35
C GLU A 242 -24.88 12.91 40.64
N GLN A 243 -24.15 11.83 40.35
CA GLN A 243 -22.90 11.89 39.61
C GLN A 243 -23.14 12.32 38.17
N LEU A 244 -24.12 11.71 37.50
CA LEU A 244 -24.56 12.05 36.14
C LEU A 244 -24.90 13.54 36.05
N PHE A 245 -25.72 14.05 36.98
CA PHE A 245 -26.11 15.45 37.03
C PHE A 245 -24.91 16.39 37.26
N ALA A 246 -24.01 16.04 38.19
CA ALA A 246 -22.82 16.85 38.47
C ALA A 246 -21.87 16.88 37.27
N MET A 247 -21.69 15.75 36.59
CA MET A 247 -20.83 15.61 35.41
C MET A 247 -21.39 16.44 34.25
N ASN A 248 -22.64 16.20 33.86
CA ASN A 248 -23.31 16.94 32.80
C ASN A 248 -23.28 18.45 33.03
N ARG A 249 -23.54 18.89 34.27
CA ARG A 249 -23.47 20.31 34.61
C ARG A 249 -22.07 20.87 34.44
N SER A 250 -21.05 20.13 34.84
CA SER A 250 -19.65 20.59 34.80
C SER A 250 -19.13 20.63 33.36
N LEU A 251 -19.39 19.59 32.58
CA LEU A 251 -19.01 19.54 31.16
C LEU A 251 -19.72 20.61 30.32
N ASN A 252 -21.01 20.86 30.57
CA ASN A 252 -21.70 21.97 29.90
C ASN A 252 -21.05 23.33 30.20
N ASN A 253 -20.50 23.55 31.40
CA ASN A 253 -19.79 24.79 31.70
C ASN A 253 -18.45 24.88 30.96
N ALA A 254 -17.72 23.77 30.86
CA ALA A 254 -16.48 23.68 30.10
C ALA A 254 -16.72 23.93 28.59
N ALA A 255 -17.73 23.27 28.02
CA ALA A 255 -18.16 23.45 26.63
C ALA A 255 -18.57 24.91 26.33
N ASN A 256 -19.32 25.56 27.22
CA ASN A 256 -19.63 26.99 27.11
C ASN A 256 -18.37 27.88 27.17
N GLY A 257 -17.34 27.42 27.87
CA GLY A 257 -16.01 28.02 27.89
C GLY A 257 -15.18 27.73 26.64
N LYS A 258 -15.71 26.97 25.66
CA LYS A 258 -15.03 26.45 24.47
C LYS A 258 -13.79 25.62 24.82
N LEU A 259 -13.89 24.85 25.90
CA LEU A 259 -12.88 23.88 26.30
C LEU A 259 -13.44 22.50 26.03
N MET A 260 -12.77 21.74 25.18
CA MET A 260 -12.96 20.30 25.07
C MET A 260 -12.16 19.67 26.21
N LEU A 261 -12.79 18.78 26.97
CA LEU A 261 -12.14 18.10 28.08
C LEU A 261 -11.89 16.67 27.65
N ASP A 262 -10.64 16.27 27.71
CA ASP A 262 -10.18 14.91 27.42
C ASP A 262 -10.39 14.05 28.66
N ILE A 263 -11.55 13.37 28.74
CA ILE A 263 -11.94 12.49 29.84
C ILE A 263 -12.26 11.13 29.24
N ASP A 264 -11.40 10.15 29.53
CA ASP A 264 -11.49 8.79 29.00
C ASP A 264 -12.30 7.83 29.90
N ALA A 265 -12.41 6.58 29.46
CA ALA A 265 -13.08 5.52 30.20
C ALA A 265 -12.43 5.25 31.58
N ASP A 266 -11.11 5.30 31.70
CA ASP A 266 -10.39 5.08 32.97
C ASP A 266 -10.72 6.19 33.98
N ASP A 267 -10.81 7.43 33.50
CA ASP A 267 -11.19 8.61 34.25
C ASP A 267 -12.65 8.53 34.75
N LEU A 268 -13.57 8.00 33.94
CA LEU A 268 -14.94 7.71 34.37
C LEU A 268 -15.00 6.58 35.40
N GLN A 269 -14.24 5.51 35.18
CA GLN A 269 -14.15 4.39 36.13
C GLN A 269 -13.66 4.88 37.50
N ARG A 270 -12.70 5.81 37.53
CA ARG A 270 -12.23 6.44 38.78
C ARG A 270 -13.33 7.19 39.53
N VAL A 271 -14.23 7.88 38.82
CA VAL A 271 -15.40 8.56 39.41
C VAL A 271 -16.37 7.55 40.04
N ILE A 272 -16.59 6.42 39.35
CA ILE A 272 -17.46 5.32 39.79
C ILE A 272 -16.86 4.62 41.01
N ASP A 273 -15.64 4.10 40.91
CA ASP A 273 -14.94 3.36 41.96
C ASP A 273 -14.71 4.21 43.21
N GLY A 274 -14.37 5.48 43.00
CA GLY A 274 -14.17 6.45 44.07
C GLY A 274 -15.48 6.92 44.72
N ASN A 275 -16.63 6.55 44.16
CA ASN A 275 -17.97 7.02 44.54
C ASN A 275 -17.98 8.54 44.74
N PHE A 276 -17.49 9.28 43.75
CA PHE A 276 -17.24 10.71 43.91
C PHE A 276 -18.56 11.46 44.17
N ASN A 277 -18.56 12.27 45.22
CA ASN A 277 -19.65 13.20 45.45
C ASN A 277 -19.55 14.42 44.52
N LYS A 278 -20.59 15.27 44.52
CA LYS A 278 -20.63 16.50 43.71
C LYS A 278 -19.42 17.42 43.86
N GLN A 279 -18.83 17.55 45.05
CA GLN A 279 -17.64 18.39 45.25
C GLN A 279 -16.39 17.77 44.60
N GLN A 280 -16.27 16.45 44.69
CA GLN A 280 -15.19 15.69 44.05
C GLN A 280 -15.32 15.74 42.53
N ILE A 281 -16.53 15.54 41.97
CA ILE A 281 -16.78 15.68 40.53
C ILE A 281 -16.46 17.09 40.03
N ASN A 282 -16.89 18.13 40.75
CA ASN A 282 -16.54 19.50 40.36
C ASN A 282 -15.02 19.73 40.38
N ALA A 283 -14.30 19.17 41.35
CA ALA A 283 -12.85 19.29 41.43
C ALA A 283 -12.14 18.48 40.33
N PHE A 284 -12.69 17.31 40.01
CA PHE A 284 -12.28 16.45 38.90
C PHE A 284 -12.47 17.16 37.58
N THR A 285 -13.66 17.61 37.20
CA THR A 285 -13.84 18.35 35.94
C THR A 285 -12.98 19.62 35.87
N GLN A 286 -12.78 20.32 36.99
CA GLN A 286 -11.87 21.48 37.05
C GLN A 286 -10.40 21.11 36.78
N SER A 287 -9.95 19.89 37.11
CA SER A 287 -8.59 19.45 36.81
C SER A 287 -8.36 19.42 35.30
N PHE A 288 -9.30 18.82 34.56
CA PHE A 288 -9.31 18.77 33.10
C PHE A 288 -9.50 20.14 32.47
N GLU A 289 -10.38 20.99 33.01
CA GLU A 289 -10.53 22.36 32.49
C GLU A 289 -9.23 23.17 32.57
N GLN A 290 -8.45 23.01 33.64
CA GLN A 290 -7.17 23.70 33.74
C GLN A 290 -6.15 23.11 32.76
N GLU A 291 -6.08 21.78 32.67
CA GLU A 291 -5.22 21.09 31.72
C GLU A 291 -5.51 21.54 30.28
N ALA A 292 -6.76 21.46 29.83
CA ALA A 292 -7.21 21.88 28.51
C ALA A 292 -6.83 23.34 28.20
N ARG A 293 -6.97 24.26 29.17
CA ARG A 293 -6.56 25.67 28.97
C ARG A 293 -5.07 25.85 28.73
N PHE A 294 -4.24 24.99 29.33
CA PHE A 294 -2.80 25.01 29.11
C PHE A 294 -2.44 24.29 27.82
N GLN A 295 -3.13 23.20 27.47
CA GLN A 295 -2.99 22.50 26.20
C GLN A 295 -3.32 23.41 25.02
N THR A 296 -4.44 24.14 25.05
CA THR A 296 -4.76 25.16 24.01
C THR A 296 -3.67 26.23 23.85
N LYS A 297 -2.88 26.51 24.89
CA LYS A 297 -1.72 27.41 24.79
C LYS A 297 -0.50 26.70 24.23
N ALA A 298 -0.30 25.43 24.58
CA ALA A 298 0.74 24.59 24.02
C ALA A 298 0.54 24.45 22.50
N ASP A 299 -0.67 24.11 22.04
CA ASP A 299 -1.01 23.98 20.63
C ASP A 299 -0.72 25.25 19.83
N LYS A 300 -0.98 26.42 20.42
CA LYS A 300 -0.63 27.71 19.81
C LYS A 300 0.86 27.89 19.65
N PHE A 301 1.66 27.42 20.61
CA PHE A 301 3.11 27.48 20.50
C PHE A 301 3.64 26.44 19.52
N THR A 302 3.05 25.25 19.46
CA THR A 302 3.37 24.23 18.45
C THR A 302 3.07 24.76 17.04
N ALA A 303 1.91 25.37 16.81
CA ALA A 303 1.59 26.00 15.53
C ALA A 303 2.57 27.12 15.15
N LEU A 304 2.99 27.95 16.12
CA LEU A 304 4.01 28.97 15.88
C LEU A 304 5.38 28.35 15.58
N TYR A 305 5.71 27.19 16.16
CA TYR A 305 6.90 26.44 15.81
C TYR A 305 6.82 25.93 14.37
N ASP A 306 5.70 25.35 13.95
CA ASP A 306 5.52 24.85 12.59
C ASP A 306 5.62 25.97 11.54
N GLU A 307 5.12 27.17 11.87
CA GLU A 307 5.21 28.34 11.00
C GLU A 307 6.62 28.96 10.92
N SER A 308 7.36 28.99 12.05
CA SER A 308 8.61 29.75 12.17
C SER A 308 9.88 28.90 12.16
N GLY A 309 9.78 27.62 12.51
CA GLY A 309 10.89 26.71 12.79
C GLY A 309 11.70 27.05 14.05
N GLU A 310 11.24 27.99 14.89
CA GLU A 310 12.01 28.44 16.06
C GLU A 310 11.79 27.52 17.28
N GLU A 311 12.83 26.75 17.63
CA GLU A 311 12.86 25.77 18.74
C GLU A 311 12.34 26.31 20.08
N HIS A 312 12.49 27.62 20.35
CA HIS A 312 12.03 28.25 21.59
C HIS A 312 10.50 28.23 21.77
N PHE A 313 9.73 28.06 20.69
CA PHE A 313 8.29 27.85 20.78
C PHE A 313 7.94 26.44 21.24
N LEU A 314 8.71 25.42 20.82
CA LEU A 314 8.54 24.06 21.31
C LEU A 314 8.81 23.98 22.81
N ASP A 315 9.88 24.63 23.29
CA ASP A 315 10.18 24.76 24.73
C ASP A 315 9.00 25.39 25.50
N LYS A 316 8.34 26.41 24.92
CA LYS A 316 7.17 27.05 25.51
C LYS A 316 5.95 26.14 25.49
N ALA A 317 5.74 25.35 24.43
CA ALA A 317 4.66 24.39 24.32
C ALA A 317 4.76 23.35 25.45
N THR A 318 5.92 22.69 25.57
CA THR A 318 6.20 21.73 26.65
C THR A 318 6.06 22.37 28.04
N ALA A 319 6.50 23.63 28.22
CA ALA A 319 6.32 24.33 29.49
C ALA A 319 4.85 24.65 29.82
N MET A 320 3.97 24.77 28.82
CA MET A 320 2.53 24.90 29.04
C MET A 320 1.90 23.56 29.39
N GLU A 321 2.22 22.48 28.68
CA GLU A 321 1.77 21.12 29.00
C GLU A 321 2.11 20.73 30.45
N GLN A 322 3.36 20.93 30.85
CA GLN A 322 3.80 20.67 32.24
C GLN A 322 3.02 21.50 33.27
N LYS A 323 2.63 22.73 32.93
CA LYS A 323 1.79 23.56 33.80
C LYS A 323 0.37 23.02 33.86
N GLY A 324 -0.18 22.53 32.75
CA GLY A 324 -1.47 21.84 32.69
C GLY A 324 -1.48 20.63 33.63
N ALA A 325 -0.55 19.69 33.42
CA ALA A 325 -0.40 18.50 34.24
C ALA A 325 -0.20 18.82 35.74
N LEU A 326 0.59 19.85 36.06
CA LEU A 326 0.79 20.29 37.44
C LEU A 326 -0.46 20.91 38.06
N GLN A 327 -1.33 21.56 37.29
CA GLN A 327 -2.63 21.99 37.80
C GLN A 327 -3.56 20.80 37.98
N LYS A 328 -3.64 19.87 37.03
CA LYS A 328 -4.42 18.63 37.15
C LYS A 328 -4.09 17.90 38.45
N ALA A 329 -2.81 17.64 38.69
CA ALA A 329 -2.31 16.99 39.90
C ALA A 329 -2.68 17.72 41.21
N LYS A 330 -2.77 19.06 41.20
CA LYS A 330 -3.22 19.82 42.39
C LYS A 330 -4.70 19.61 42.69
N PHE A 331 -5.52 19.50 41.65
CA PHE A 331 -6.94 19.21 41.81
C PHE A 331 -7.15 17.73 42.21
N ASP A 332 -6.36 16.80 41.67
CA ASP A 332 -6.35 15.40 42.13
C ASP A 332 -6.06 15.28 43.63
N ALA A 333 -5.00 15.96 44.10
CA ALA A 333 -4.70 16.00 45.53
C ALA A 333 -5.83 16.64 46.36
N ARG A 334 -6.64 17.52 45.76
CA ARG A 334 -7.82 18.11 46.40
C ARG A 334 -8.98 17.11 46.48
N ILE A 335 -9.18 16.29 45.45
CA ILE A 335 -10.16 15.20 45.44
C ILE A 335 -9.85 14.20 46.56
N GLU A 336 -8.57 13.81 46.71
CA GLU A 336 -8.11 12.97 47.81
C GLU A 336 -8.32 13.62 49.18
N LYS A 337 -8.16 14.94 49.27
CA LYS A 337 -8.45 15.65 50.52
C LYS A 337 -9.93 15.62 50.87
N PHE A 338 -10.82 15.70 49.88
CA PHE A 338 -12.26 15.57 50.10
C PHE A 338 -12.64 14.15 50.53
N SER A 339 -11.98 13.11 50.00
CA SER A 339 -12.18 11.72 50.48
C SER A 339 -11.58 11.49 51.87
N ALA A 340 -10.46 12.15 52.22
CA ALA A 340 -9.88 12.06 53.56
C ALA A 340 -10.64 12.88 54.63
N GLN A 341 -11.37 13.93 54.24
CA GLN A 341 -12.22 14.69 55.18
C GLN A 341 -13.49 13.94 55.58
N SER A 342 -13.90 12.90 54.85
CA SER A 342 -15.03 12.04 55.25
C SER A 342 -14.62 10.91 56.22
N VAL A 343 -13.33 10.66 56.41
CA VAL A 343 -12.84 9.60 57.32
C VAL A 343 -11.59 10.08 58.06
N ASP A 344 -11.73 10.46 59.33
CA ASP A 344 -10.69 11.10 60.17
C ASP A 344 -9.50 10.18 60.56
N GLY A 345 -9.17 9.16 59.76
CA GLY A 345 -8.21 8.10 60.10
C GLY A 345 -6.87 8.07 59.34
N ALA A 346 -6.68 8.79 58.23
CA ALA A 346 -5.56 8.54 57.30
C ALA A 346 -4.48 9.64 57.22
N LYS A 347 -4.27 10.43 58.28
CA LYS A 347 -3.33 11.59 58.26
C LYS A 347 -1.84 11.21 58.11
N SER A 348 -1.42 9.95 58.30
CA SER A 348 0.01 9.58 58.25
C SER A 348 0.50 9.01 56.92
N GLN A 349 -0.37 8.44 56.08
CA GLN A 349 0.03 7.84 54.81
C GLN A 349 0.00 8.86 53.67
N VAL A 350 -1.00 9.74 53.64
CA VAL A 350 -1.14 10.82 52.63
C VAL A 350 0.00 11.82 52.71
N LYS A 351 0.47 12.18 53.91
CA LYS A 351 1.63 13.06 54.07
C LYS A 351 2.91 12.45 53.50
N LYS A 352 3.01 11.11 53.50
CA LYS A 352 4.20 10.39 53.00
C LYS A 352 4.15 10.25 51.48
N ALA A 353 3.00 9.87 50.91
CA ALA A 353 2.79 9.78 49.46
C ALA A 353 2.92 11.15 48.78
N ALA A 354 2.25 12.19 49.28
CA ALA A 354 2.37 13.54 48.72
C ALA A 354 3.79 14.11 48.82
N GLN A 355 4.55 13.72 49.86
CA GLN A 355 5.95 14.14 50.02
C GLN A 355 6.90 13.37 49.10
N GLU A 356 6.62 12.10 48.79
CA GLU A 356 7.39 11.31 47.82
C GLU A 356 7.10 11.73 46.38
N THR A 357 5.84 11.93 46.00
CA THR A 357 5.47 12.41 44.66
C THR A 357 6.02 13.81 44.42
N ALA A 358 5.87 14.75 45.37
CA ALA A 358 6.44 16.09 45.24
C ALA A 358 7.98 16.07 45.17
N LYS A 359 8.65 15.13 45.87
CA LYS A 359 10.10 14.95 45.75
C LYS A 359 10.51 14.35 44.41
N SER A 360 9.78 13.37 43.89
CA SER A 360 10.03 12.77 42.58
C SER A 360 9.88 13.82 41.49
N THR A 361 8.74 14.50 41.43
CA THR A 361 8.46 15.52 40.42
C THR A 361 9.43 16.69 40.52
N ALA A 362 9.77 17.17 41.72
CA ALA A 362 10.76 18.23 41.88
C ALA A 362 12.17 17.79 41.46
N LYS A 363 12.55 16.53 41.72
CA LYS A 363 13.84 15.97 41.31
C LYS A 363 13.91 15.82 39.80
N ASP A 364 12.86 15.29 39.18
CA ASP A 364 12.79 15.09 37.74
C ASP A 364 12.80 16.45 37.03
N SER A 365 11.96 17.40 37.43
CA SER A 365 11.98 18.76 36.88
C SER A 365 13.33 19.46 37.07
N ALA A 366 13.98 19.33 38.24
CA ALA A 366 15.30 19.92 38.46
C ALA A 366 16.37 19.25 37.58
N GLN A 367 16.27 17.95 37.34
CA GLN A 367 17.20 17.21 36.52
C GLN A 367 17.03 17.52 35.03
N THR A 368 15.79 17.71 34.54
CA THR A 368 15.53 18.12 33.15
C THR A 368 15.96 19.55 32.89
N VAL A 369 15.66 20.48 33.81
CA VAL A 369 16.11 21.89 33.69
C VAL A 369 17.63 21.98 33.77
N ALA A 370 18.27 21.29 34.71
CA ALA A 370 19.73 21.29 34.81
C ALA A 370 20.40 20.65 33.58
N LYS A 371 19.82 19.59 33.00
CA LYS A 371 20.32 18.97 31.78
C LYS A 371 20.14 19.87 30.56
N GLY A 372 18.98 20.54 30.44
CA GLY A 372 18.70 21.50 29.38
C GLY A 372 19.60 22.74 29.43
N GLU A 373 19.77 23.34 30.60
CA GLU A 373 20.65 24.49 30.81
C GLU A 373 22.13 24.12 30.58
N ALA A 374 22.57 22.95 31.05
CA ALA A 374 23.93 22.46 30.79
C ALA A 374 24.16 22.19 29.29
N GLN A 375 23.18 21.63 28.59
CA GLN A 375 23.28 21.35 27.16
C GLN A 375 23.26 22.64 26.33
N GLN A 376 22.44 23.63 26.68
CA GLN A 376 22.45 24.95 26.05
C GLN A 376 23.76 25.70 26.32
N ALA A 377 24.27 25.68 27.56
CA ALA A 377 25.56 26.29 27.91
C ALA A 377 26.71 25.62 27.15
N ALA A 378 26.70 24.29 27.02
CA ALA A 378 27.69 23.55 26.25
C ALA A 378 27.61 23.87 24.74
N LYS A 379 26.40 23.95 24.17
CA LYS A 379 26.17 24.30 22.76
C LYS A 379 26.62 25.74 22.46
N ALA A 380 26.34 26.68 23.37
CA ALA A 380 26.79 28.06 23.27
C ALA A 380 28.33 28.18 23.35
N ALA A 381 28.95 27.52 24.34
CA ALA A 381 30.40 27.50 24.49
C ALA A 381 31.10 26.85 23.28
N ALA A 382 30.56 25.74 22.77
CA ALA A 382 31.08 25.09 21.56
C ALA A 382 30.99 26.00 20.33
N LYS A 383 29.86 26.69 20.15
CA LYS A 383 29.65 27.64 19.02
C LYS A 383 30.60 28.84 19.09
N GLU A 384 30.81 29.41 20.28
CA GLU A 384 31.74 30.52 20.49
C GLU A 384 33.20 30.08 20.25
N THR A 385 33.58 28.92 20.78
CA THR A 385 34.91 28.33 20.57
C THR A 385 35.17 28.03 19.09
N ALA A 386 34.20 27.45 18.39
CA ALA A 386 34.31 27.18 16.95
C ALA A 386 34.46 28.48 16.14
N LYS A 387 33.73 29.54 16.51
CA LYS A 387 33.82 30.85 15.84
C LYS A 387 35.18 31.51 16.04
N GLU A 388 35.73 31.49 17.24
CA GLU A 388 37.06 32.03 17.52
C GLU A 388 38.17 31.22 16.84
N MET A 389 38.07 29.87 16.84
CA MET A 389 39.00 29.02 16.09
C MET A 389 38.96 29.31 14.59
N ALA A 390 37.76 29.40 13.99
CA ALA A 390 37.63 29.72 12.57
C ALA A 390 38.23 31.10 12.22
N LYS A 391 38.02 32.09 13.08
CA LYS A 391 38.57 33.44 12.91
C LYS A 391 40.10 33.48 13.04
N ALA A 392 40.66 32.74 14.00
CA ALA A 392 42.09 32.61 14.19
C ALA A 392 42.75 31.92 12.98
N THR A 393 42.21 30.78 12.54
CA THR A 393 42.69 30.03 11.38
C THR A 393 42.62 30.85 10.10
N ALA A 394 41.51 31.58 9.87
CA ALA A 394 41.38 32.45 8.70
C ALA A 394 42.42 33.58 8.70
N LYS A 395 42.67 34.20 9.86
CA LYS A 395 43.67 35.28 10.01
C LYS A 395 45.09 34.78 9.76
N GLU A 396 45.43 33.60 10.27
CA GLU A 396 46.75 33.00 10.08
C GLU A 396 46.98 32.58 8.63
N THR A 397 46.01 31.92 8.02
CA THR A 397 46.04 31.53 6.60
C THR A 397 46.20 32.74 5.68
N ALA A 398 45.46 33.82 5.94
CA ALA A 398 45.57 35.07 5.18
C ALA A 398 46.96 35.71 5.33
N LYS A 399 47.53 35.70 6.53
CA LYS A 399 48.86 36.25 6.81
C LYS A 399 49.96 35.48 6.08
N ASP A 400 49.87 34.16 6.06
CA ASP A 400 50.85 33.31 5.38
C ASP A 400 50.73 33.38 3.86
N ALA A 401 49.51 33.44 3.32
CA ALA A 401 49.28 33.71 1.90
C ALA A 401 49.88 35.07 1.48
N ALA A 402 49.66 36.12 2.28
CA ALA A 402 50.22 37.46 2.01
C ALA A 402 51.75 37.45 2.06
N LYS A 403 52.37 36.79 3.06
CA LYS A 403 53.84 36.64 3.13
C LYS A 403 54.40 35.87 1.94
N LYS A 404 53.73 34.79 1.51
CA LYS A 404 54.15 33.99 0.36
C LYS A 404 54.09 34.81 -0.93
N ALA A 405 52.99 35.53 -1.14
CA ALA A 405 52.83 36.44 -2.30
C ALA A 405 53.90 37.54 -2.31
N ALA A 406 54.17 38.17 -1.17
CA ALA A 406 55.22 39.19 -1.05
C ALA A 406 56.61 38.64 -1.38
N ARG A 407 56.96 37.43 -0.89
CA ARG A 407 58.24 36.78 -1.21
C ARG A 407 58.37 36.43 -2.68
N GLU A 408 57.32 35.92 -3.32
CA GLU A 408 57.33 35.61 -4.74
C GLU A 408 57.44 36.86 -5.61
N ASN A 409 56.75 37.95 -5.25
CA ASN A 409 56.89 39.23 -5.93
C ASN A 409 58.29 39.82 -5.77
N ALA A 410 58.89 39.74 -4.58
CA ALA A 410 60.27 40.18 -4.36
C ALA A 410 61.28 39.37 -5.19
N LYS A 411 61.12 38.04 -5.28
CA LYS A 411 61.97 37.18 -6.13
C LYS A 411 61.81 37.51 -7.62
N LYS A 412 60.60 37.79 -8.09
CA LYS A 412 60.36 38.20 -9.48
C LYS A 412 61.01 39.54 -9.79
N ALA A 413 60.88 40.53 -8.89
CA ALA A 413 61.53 41.83 -9.04
C ALA A 413 63.06 41.70 -9.10
N ALA A 414 63.65 40.88 -8.23
CA ALA A 414 65.09 40.65 -8.21
C ALA A 414 65.65 39.89 -9.44
N LYS A 415 64.81 39.19 -10.21
CA LYS A 415 65.22 38.56 -11.49
C LYS A 415 65.14 39.52 -12.68
N LEU A 416 64.46 40.65 -12.53
CA LEU A 416 64.27 41.67 -13.57
C LEU A 416 65.24 42.85 -13.44
N SER A 417 65.91 42.97 -12.29
CA SER A 417 67.06 43.85 -12.04
C SER A 417 68.36 43.10 -12.29
#